data_AF-A0A4Q3EX41-F1
#
_entry.id   AF-A0A4Q3EX41-F1
#
_cell.length_a   1.000
_cell.length_b   1.000
_cell.length_c   1.000
_cell.angle_alpha   90.00
_cell.angle_beta   90.00
_cell.angle_gamma   90.00
#
_symmetry.space_group_name_H-M   'P 1'
#
loop_
_entity.id
_entity.type
_entity.pdbx_description
1 polymer ?
#
loop_
_entity_poly.entity_id
_entity_poly.type
_entity_poly.pdbx_seq_one_letter_code
_entity_poly.pdbx_strand_id
1 'polypeptide(L)'
;MMNAAPTVENFIMTLVQGLRLGVEVTGACTIGIGSIISLFRFAKALITQQETDFNAIRLTLARYLALALEFQLGADILSTAVAPSWQEIGKLGAIAVIRTGLNFFLSKEMQEEKKVSGDEADVRAKVKLD
;
A
#
# COMPACT_ATOMS: atom_id res chain seq x y z
N MET A 1 -22.20 22.89 40.01
CA MET A 1 -22.38 21.97 38.85
C MET A 1 -20.99 21.72 38.26
N MET A 2 -20.43 20.53 38.47
CA MET A 2 -19.11 20.16 37.97
C MET A 2 -19.18 19.87 36.46
N ASN A 3 -18.39 20.60 35.66
CA ASN A 3 -18.18 20.31 34.25
C ASN A 3 -17.48 18.96 34.10
N ALA A 4 -18.25 17.88 33.93
CA ALA A 4 -17.73 16.54 33.61
C ALA A 4 -17.38 16.37 32.12
N ALA A 5 -17.85 17.28 31.26
CA ALA A 5 -17.64 17.24 29.82
C ALA A 5 -16.15 17.18 29.37
N PRO A 6 -15.24 18.05 29.87
CA PRO A 6 -13.86 18.07 29.38
C PRO A 6 -13.06 16.82 29.79
N THR A 7 -13.36 16.20 30.94
CA THR A 7 -12.60 15.01 31.41
C THR A 7 -12.98 13.76 30.62
N VAL A 8 -14.27 13.57 30.31
CA VAL A 8 -14.74 12.42 29.54
C VAL A 8 -14.29 12.52 28.08
N GLU A 9 -14.33 13.73 27.49
CA GLU A 9 -13.85 13.98 26.13
C GLU A 9 -12.35 13.66 25.99
N ASN A 10 -11.51 14.15 26.90
CA ASN A 10 -10.07 13.87 26.90
C ASN A 10 -9.75 12.37 27.06
N PHE A 11 -10.55 11.66 27.87
CA PHE A 11 -10.41 10.22 28.03
C PHE A 11 -10.73 9.45 26.74
N ILE A 12 -11.83 9.80 26.06
CA ILE A 12 -12.22 9.20 24.77
C ILE A 12 -11.15 9.48 23.70
N MET A 13 -10.68 10.72 23.60
CA MET A 13 -9.62 11.11 22.67
C MET A 13 -8.35 10.27 22.86
N THR A 14 -7.90 10.12 24.11
CA THR A 14 -6.70 9.34 24.45
C THR A 14 -6.87 7.86 24.07
N LEU A 15 -8.04 7.28 24.35
CA LEU A 15 -8.33 5.90 23.98
C LEU A 15 -8.33 5.69 22.47
N VAL A 16 -9.02 6.54 21.72
CA VAL A 16 -9.10 6.40 20.25
C VAL A 16 -7.74 6.64 19.60
N GLN A 17 -6.95 7.60 20.09
CA GLN A 17 -5.57 7.80 19.62
C GLN A 17 -4.69 6.57 19.88
N GLY A 18 -4.81 5.96 21.07
CA GLY A 18 -4.09 4.73 21.39
C GLY A 18 -4.49 3.57 20.47
N LEU A 19 -5.79 3.41 20.19
CA LEU A 19 -6.30 2.39 19.27
C LEU A 19 -5.83 2.64 17.83
N ARG A 20 -5.92 3.88 17.34
CA ARG A 20 -5.41 4.29 16.03
C ARG A 20 -3.94 3.91 15.88
N LEU A 21 -3.11 4.28 16.85
CA LEU A 21 -1.68 3.95 16.84
C LEU A 21 -1.43 2.44 16.82
N GLY A 22 -2.17 1.67 17.62
CA GLY A 22 -2.05 0.20 17.63
C GLY A 22 -2.38 -0.42 16.27
N VAL A 23 -3.42 0.08 15.61
CA VAL A 23 -3.80 -0.37 14.27
C VAL A 23 -2.75 0.04 13.22
N GLU A 24 -2.22 1.26 13.28
CA GLU A 24 -1.13 1.71 12.39
C GLU A 24 0.11 0.84 12.52
N VAL A 25 0.53 0.54 13.75
CA VAL A 25 1.68 -0.34 14.01
C VAL A 25 1.43 -1.73 13.44
N THR A 26 0.22 -2.28 13.61
CA THR A 26 -0.15 -3.59 13.06
C THR A 26 -0.06 -3.60 11.53
N GLY A 27 -0.57 -2.56 10.88
CA GLY A 27 -0.44 -2.37 9.43
C GLY A 27 1.03 -2.28 8.99
N ALA A 28 1.83 -1.45 9.66
CA ALA A 28 3.25 -1.29 9.36
C ALA A 28 4.05 -2.60 9.52
N CYS A 29 3.79 -3.36 10.58
CA CYS A 29 4.38 -4.69 10.78
C CYS A 29 4.00 -5.65 9.66
N THR A 30 2.73 -5.63 9.23
CA THR A 30 2.24 -6.48 8.13
C THR A 30 2.98 -6.17 6.81
N ILE A 31 3.16 -4.88 6.49
CA ILE A 31 3.97 -4.45 5.33
C ILE A 31 5.41 -4.93 5.47
N GLY A 32 6.02 -4.73 6.65
CA GLY A 32 7.40 -5.13 6.91
C GLY A 32 7.61 -6.63 6.70
N ILE A 33 6.76 -7.47 7.26
CA ILE A 33 6.82 -8.93 7.11
C ILE A 33 6.71 -9.33 5.64
N GLY A 34 5.70 -8.81 4.93
CA GLY A 34 5.50 -9.12 3.51
C GLY A 34 6.68 -8.69 2.63
N SER A 35 7.26 -7.53 2.95
CA SER A 35 8.41 -6.97 2.24
C SER A 35 9.65 -7.82 2.46
N ILE A 36 9.94 -8.20 3.71
CA ILE A 36 11.06 -9.07 4.07
C ILE A 36 10.95 -10.43 3.38
N ILE A 37 9.79 -11.08 3.45
CA ILE A 37 9.56 -12.38 2.79
C ILE A 37 9.78 -12.27 1.28
N SER A 38 9.20 -11.25 0.66
CA SER A 38 9.30 -11.06 -0.80
C SER A 38 10.73 -10.76 -1.23
N LEU A 39 11.45 -9.95 -0.46
CA LEU A 39 12.85 -9.62 -0.70
C LEU A 39 13.76 -10.85 -0.57
N PHE A 40 13.57 -11.67 0.47
CA PHE A 40 14.35 -12.90 0.62
C PHE A 40 14.14 -13.87 -0.55
N ARG A 41 12.89 -14.04 -1.01
CA ARG A 41 12.59 -14.90 -2.16
C ARG A 41 13.21 -14.36 -3.44
N PHE A 42 13.18 -13.05 -3.64
CA PHE A 42 13.79 -12.38 -4.79
C PHE A 42 15.32 -12.49 -4.77
N ALA A 43 15.96 -12.24 -3.62
CA ALA A 43 17.41 -12.37 -3.47
C ALA A 43 17.87 -13.81 -3.72
N LYS A 44 17.17 -14.81 -3.17
CA LYS A 44 17.47 -16.23 -3.41
C LYS A 44 17.37 -16.56 -4.90
N ALA A 45 16.30 -16.12 -5.56
CA ALA A 45 16.07 -16.29 -6.99
C ALA A 45 17.23 -15.76 -7.84
N LEU A 46 17.71 -14.54 -7.56
CA LEU A 46 18.86 -13.95 -8.25
C LEU A 46 20.14 -14.77 -8.07
N ILE A 47 20.39 -15.27 -6.86
CA ILE A 47 21.60 -16.05 -6.55
C ILE A 47 21.56 -17.42 -7.24
N THR A 48 20.41 -18.08 -7.27
CA THR A 48 20.30 -19.45 -7.80
C THR A 48 20.13 -19.53 -9.33
N GLN A 49 20.01 -18.40 -10.04
CA GLN A 49 19.75 -18.32 -11.49
C GLN A 49 18.60 -19.23 -11.96
N GLN A 50 17.63 -19.51 -11.09
CA GLN A 50 16.46 -20.31 -11.46
C GLN A 50 15.42 -19.41 -12.13
N GLU A 51 14.73 -19.95 -13.13
CA GLU A 51 13.47 -19.43 -13.66
C GLU A 51 12.53 -19.12 -12.49
N THR A 52 12.49 -17.86 -12.10
CA THR A 52 11.80 -17.43 -10.89
C THR A 52 10.39 -17.07 -11.28
N ASP A 53 9.42 -17.63 -10.55
CA ASP A 53 8.06 -17.15 -10.62
C ASP A 53 7.98 -15.78 -9.91
N PHE A 54 8.42 -14.73 -10.61
CA PHE A 54 8.33 -13.33 -10.17
C PHE A 54 6.87 -12.97 -9.86
N ASN A 55 5.92 -13.61 -10.53
CA ASN A 55 4.51 -13.41 -10.26
C ASN A 55 4.14 -13.94 -8.86
N ALA A 56 4.68 -15.08 -8.43
CA ALA A 56 4.48 -15.58 -7.06
C ALA A 56 5.06 -14.63 -5.99
N ILE A 57 6.25 -14.07 -6.20
CA ILE A 57 6.85 -13.09 -5.27
C ILE A 57 5.99 -11.83 -5.19
N ARG A 58 5.58 -11.30 -6.36
CA ARG A 58 4.69 -10.14 -6.46
C ARG A 58 3.35 -10.40 -5.77
N LEU A 59 2.76 -11.59 -5.96
CA LEU A 59 1.48 -11.97 -5.36
C LEU A 59 1.59 -12.15 -3.83
N THR A 60 2.74 -12.59 -3.32
CA THR A 60 3.01 -12.59 -1.88
C THR A 60 3.04 -11.16 -1.35
N LEU A 61 3.84 -10.27 -1.94
CA LEU A 61 3.92 -8.87 -1.52
C LEU A 61 2.54 -8.19 -1.56
N ALA A 62 1.80 -8.36 -2.66
CA ALA A 62 0.48 -7.78 -2.85
C ALA A 62 -0.52 -8.19 -1.76
N ARG A 63 -0.47 -9.46 -1.29
CA ARG A 63 -1.36 -9.95 -0.22
C ARG A 63 -1.09 -9.27 1.12
N TYR A 64 0.18 -9.11 1.49
CA TYR A 64 0.54 -8.40 2.72
C TYR A 64 0.23 -6.91 2.64
N LEU A 65 0.47 -6.28 1.49
CA LEU A 65 0.09 -4.89 1.27
C LEU A 65 -1.42 -4.69 1.37
N ALA A 66 -2.23 -5.55 0.74
CA ALA A 66 -3.68 -5.49 0.82
C ALA A 66 -4.17 -5.60 2.28
N LEU A 67 -3.66 -6.57 3.04
CA LEU A 67 -4.01 -6.72 4.45
C LEU A 67 -3.63 -5.49 5.29
N ALA A 68 -2.44 -4.93 5.04
CA ALA A 68 -2.01 -3.72 5.75
C ALA A 68 -2.89 -2.51 5.42
N LEU A 69 -3.41 -2.42 4.20
CA LEU A 69 -4.30 -1.35 3.77
C LEU A 69 -5.65 -1.41 4.50
N GLU A 70 -6.18 -2.60 4.78
CA GLU A 70 -7.39 -2.76 5.60
C GLU A 70 -7.19 -2.20 7.02
N PHE A 71 -6.01 -2.46 7.63
CA PHE A 71 -5.67 -1.87 8.92
C PHE A 71 -5.51 -0.35 8.83
N GLN A 72 -4.81 0.16 7.82
CA GLN A 72 -4.65 1.61 7.64
C GLN A 72 -6.00 2.31 7.46
N LEU A 73 -6.91 1.73 6.69
CA LEU A 73 -8.27 2.23 6.55
C LEU A 73 -9.00 2.27 7.90
N GLY A 74 -8.85 1.23 8.73
CA GLY A 74 -9.39 1.21 10.10
C GLY A 74 -8.83 2.33 10.98
N ALA A 75 -7.52 2.59 10.91
CA ALA A 75 -6.88 3.69 11.63
C ALA A 75 -7.39 5.07 11.15
N ASP A 76 -7.61 5.25 9.85
CA ASP A 76 -8.14 6.47 9.27
C ASP A 76 -9.61 6.71 9.69
N ILE A 77 -10.43 5.65 9.74
CA ILE A 77 -11.79 5.69 10.28
C ILE A 77 -11.77 6.11 11.76
N LEU A 78 -10.87 5.55 12.57
CA LEU A 78 -10.72 5.94 13.98
C LEU A 78 -10.33 7.42 14.11
N SER A 79 -9.40 7.92 13.28
CA SER A 79 -8.97 9.33 13.28
C SER A 79 -10.13 10.28 12.96
N THR A 80 -10.90 9.96 11.91
CA THR A 80 -12.03 10.78 11.47
C THR A 80 -13.20 10.77 12.45
N ALA A 81 -13.35 9.71 13.27
CA ALA A 81 -14.40 9.59 14.27
C ALA A 81 -14.22 10.53 15.49
N VAL A 82 -12.98 10.89 15.85
CA VAL A 82 -12.70 11.73 17.04
C VAL A 82 -12.17 13.12 16.73
N ALA A 83 -11.58 13.33 15.56
CA ALA A 83 -11.02 14.61 15.17
C ALA A 83 -11.48 14.99 13.76
N PRO A 84 -12.68 15.57 13.60
CA PRO A 84 -13.10 16.17 12.33
C PRO A 84 -12.38 17.52 12.09
N SER A 85 -11.09 17.62 12.42
CA SER A 85 -10.32 18.84 12.18
C SER A 85 -9.87 18.90 10.73
N TRP A 86 -10.04 20.08 10.11
CA TRP A 86 -9.67 20.31 8.72
C TRP A 86 -8.18 20.02 8.44
N GLN A 87 -7.30 20.17 9.44
CA GLN A 87 -5.87 19.85 9.30
C GLN A 87 -5.60 18.34 9.16
N GLU A 88 -6.31 17.49 9.90
CA GLU A 88 -6.12 16.03 9.84
C GLU A 88 -6.75 15.43 8.58
N ILE A 89 -7.94 15.91 8.20
CA ILE A 89 -8.58 15.56 6.92
C ILE A 89 -7.66 15.95 5.75
N GLY A 90 -7.03 17.13 5.80
CA GLY A 90 -6.07 17.57 4.78
C GLY A 90 -4.85 16.67 4.66
N LYS A 91 -4.29 16.19 5.78
CA LYS A 91 -3.15 15.24 5.76
C LYS A 91 -3.52 13.91 5.13
N LEU A 92 -4.67 13.34 5.50
CA LEU A 92 -5.16 12.08 4.91
C LEU A 92 -5.44 12.24 3.41
N GLY A 93 -6.08 13.35 3.01
CA GLY A 93 -6.31 13.67 1.60
C GLY A 93 -5.01 13.76 0.79
N ALA A 94 -3.97 14.41 1.34
CA ALA A 94 -2.67 14.52 0.69
C ALA A 94 -2.00 13.15 0.48
N ILE A 95 -2.04 12.27 1.49
CA ILE A 95 -1.48 10.91 1.38
C ILE A 95 -2.23 10.10 0.31
N ALA A 96 -3.56 10.18 0.28
CA ALA A 96 -4.38 9.48 -0.69
C ALA A 96 -4.09 9.93 -2.14
N VAL A 97 -3.92 11.24 -2.35
CA VAL A 97 -3.56 11.81 -3.66
C VAL A 97 -2.18 11.33 -4.11
N ILE A 98 -1.16 11.40 -3.23
CA ILE A 98 0.20 10.94 -3.56
C ILE A 98 0.19 9.46 -3.92
N ARG A 99 -0.49 8.62 -3.12
CA ARG A 99 -0.62 7.18 -3.37
C ARG A 99 -1.26 6.91 -4.73
N THR A 100 -2.33 7.62 -5.04
CA THR A 100 -3.06 7.46 -6.31
C THR A 100 -2.20 7.89 -7.49
N GLY A 101 -1.53 9.05 -7.40
CA GLY A 101 -0.65 9.55 -8.44
C GLY A 101 0.51 8.60 -8.74
N LEU A 102 1.23 8.15 -7.71
CA LEU A 102 2.34 7.20 -7.87
C LEU A 102 1.89 5.88 -8.50
N ASN A 103 0.82 5.27 -8.00
CA ASN A 103 0.30 4.02 -8.58
C ASN A 103 -0.17 4.20 -10.03
N PHE A 104 -0.75 5.35 -10.36
CA PHE A 104 -1.18 5.67 -11.71
C PHE A 104 0.01 5.78 -12.67
N PHE A 105 1.06 6.53 -12.31
CA PHE A 105 2.26 6.67 -13.14
C PHE A 105 2.95 5.32 -13.37
N LEU A 106 3.18 4.55 -12.30
CA LEU A 106 3.76 3.21 -12.40
C LEU A 106 2.93 2.29 -13.30
N SER A 107 1.60 2.28 -13.14
CA SER A 107 0.71 1.46 -13.96
C SER A 107 0.69 1.89 -15.43
N LYS A 108 0.93 3.17 -15.71
CA LYS A 108 1.00 3.71 -17.07
C LYS A 108 2.31 3.33 -17.75
N GLU A 109 3.46 3.52 -17.08
CA GLU A 109 4.78 3.15 -17.62
C GLU A 109 4.84 1.66 -17.94
N MET A 110 4.32 0.80 -17.06
CA MET A 110 4.23 -0.65 -17.30
C MET A 110 3.36 -1.03 -18.51
N GLN A 111 2.34 -0.21 -18.84
CA GLN A 111 1.51 -0.45 -20.03
C GLN A 111 2.21 0.00 -21.31
N GLU A 112 2.97 1.08 -21.25
CA GLU A 112 3.77 1.56 -22.38
C GLU A 112 4.87 0.55 -22.74
N GLU A 113 5.61 0.03 -21.76
CA GLU A 113 6.61 -1.03 -22.00
C GLU A 113 6.01 -2.28 -22.64
N LYS A 114 4.83 -2.71 -22.18
CA LYS A 114 4.14 -3.88 -22.75
C LYS A 114 3.70 -3.69 -24.20
N LYS A 115 3.28 -2.48 -24.57
CA LYS A 115 2.88 -2.17 -25.96
C LYS A 115 4.07 -2.17 -26.89
N VAL A 116 5.17 -1.53 -26.49
CA VAL A 116 6.41 -1.52 -27.29
C VAL A 116 6.92 -2.95 -27.55
N SER A 117 6.89 -3.82 -26.55
CA SER A 117 7.32 -5.21 -26.70
C SER A 117 6.36 -6.07 -27.54
N GLY A 118 5.06 -5.75 -27.54
CA GLY A 118 4.05 -6.40 -28.39
C GLY A 118 4.16 -6.01 -29.87
N ASP A 119 4.43 -4.73 -30.14
CA ASP A 119 4.58 -4.21 -31.50
C ASP A 119 5.86 -4.75 -32.17
N GLU A 120 6.97 -4.89 -31.44
CA GLU A 120 8.19 -5.54 -31.96
C GLU A 120 7.98 -7.03 -32.29
N ALA A 121 7.18 -7.74 -31.51
CA ALA A 121 6.87 -9.15 -31.75
C ALA A 121 6.01 -9.34 -33.02
N ASP A 122 5.05 -8.45 -33.28
CA ASP A 122 4.17 -8.51 -34.46
C ASP A 122 4.91 -8.10 -35.75
N VAL A 123 5.79 -7.08 -35.68
CA VAL A 123 6.66 -6.69 -36.81
C VAL A 123 7.61 -7.83 -37.19
N ARG A 124 8.23 -8.50 -36.20
CA ARG A 124 9.12 -9.64 -36.45
C ARG A 124 8.38 -10.86 -37.02
N ALA A 125 7.10 -11.04 -36.69
CA ALA A 125 6.29 -12.12 -37.23
C ALA A 125 5.95 -11.89 -38.71
N LYS A 126 5.59 -10.65 -39.10
CA LYS A 126 5.34 -10.29 -40.50
C LYS A 126 6.58 -10.42 -41.39
N VAL A 127 7.74 -9.96 -40.93
CA VAL A 127 9.01 -10.05 -41.70
C VAL A 127 9.46 -11.50 -41.95
N LYS A 128 9.01 -12.48 -41.16
CA LYS A 128 9.32 -13.90 -41.36
C LYS A 128 8.40 -14.62 -42.35
N LEU A 129 7.29 -14.00 -42.72
CA LEU A 129 6.27 -14.59 -43.59
C LEU A 129 6.40 -14.13 -45.06
N ASP A 130 7.21 -13.12 -45.31
CA ASP A 130 7.65 -12.64 -46.65
C ASP A 130 9.01 -13.25 -47.03
#